data_AF-A0A9D5EP73-F1
#
_entry.id   AF-A0A9D5EP73-F1
#
_cell.length_a   1.000
_cell.length_b   1.000
_cell.length_c   1.000
_cell.angle_alpha   90.00
_cell.angle_beta   90.00
_cell.angle_gamma   90.00
#
_symmetry.space_group_name_H-M   'P 1'
#
loop_
_entity.id
_entity.type
_entity.pdbx_description
1 polymer ?
#
loop_
_entity_poly.entity_id
_entity_poly.type
_entity_poly.pdbx_seq_one_letter_code
_entity_poly.pdbx_strand_id
1 'polypeptide(L)'
;MYPTALFLLLSIGAVPESPTPPVSPKPATQKEALQPFNVLVGSWKGSGAPEGTKEERAAGAWTETVSWTWHFKGADAWLGVTFDKGKHFSTGELRYTPEKGKDETRYTLKLTTPSKSTATFVGTYKDKVLTLDRTDAAGEDQRLVFTLLHHNRHLVRLESRPMGTAIAYTKRWQVGATKEGVPFAEVAKGPECIVSGGVGTMKVSYKGVDYWVCCTGCRDAFKDEPEKYIAEAAKVKKP
;
A
#
# COMPACT_ATOMS: atom_id res chain seq x y z
N MET A 1 -72.24 10.84 -12.83
CA MET A 1 -70.79 11.15 -12.99
C MET A 1 -70.34 11.89 -11.74
N TYR A 2 -69.10 11.62 -11.29
CA TYR A 2 -68.45 11.91 -9.98
C TYR A 2 -68.32 10.68 -9.06
N PRO A 3 -67.14 10.49 -8.42
CA PRO A 3 -66.31 9.33 -8.72
C PRO A 3 -66.04 8.45 -7.48
N THR A 4 -65.83 7.17 -7.75
CA THR A 4 -65.41 6.16 -6.78
C THR A 4 -63.99 6.47 -6.29
N ALA A 5 -63.85 6.86 -5.03
CA ALA A 5 -62.55 7.03 -4.38
C ALA A 5 -62.00 5.66 -3.98
N LEU A 6 -60.96 5.21 -4.69
CA LEU A 6 -60.19 4.01 -4.38
C LEU A 6 -59.20 4.35 -3.26
N PHE A 7 -59.47 3.89 -2.04
CA PHE A 7 -58.53 3.98 -0.92
C PHE A 7 -57.40 2.96 -1.11
N LEU A 8 -56.21 3.45 -1.48
CA LEU A 8 -54.99 2.66 -1.53
C LEU A 8 -54.39 2.59 -0.10
N LEU A 9 -54.55 1.45 0.56
CA LEU A 9 -53.86 1.16 1.83
C LEU A 9 -52.37 0.91 1.55
N LEU A 10 -51.52 1.91 1.76
CA LEU A 10 -50.07 1.72 1.82
C LEU A 10 -49.71 1.01 3.13
N SER A 11 -49.41 -0.27 3.03
CA SER A 11 -48.74 -1.04 4.08
C SER A 11 -47.33 -0.47 4.29
N ILE A 12 -47.10 0.23 5.41
CA ILE A 12 -45.75 0.59 5.85
C ILE A 12 -45.08 -0.71 6.30
N GLY A 13 -44.32 -1.33 5.40
CA GLY A 13 -43.44 -2.43 5.75
C GLY A 13 -42.31 -1.90 6.63
N ALA A 14 -42.22 -2.39 7.86
CA ALA A 14 -41.06 -2.17 8.71
C ALA A 14 -39.83 -2.76 7.99
N VAL A 15 -38.92 -1.89 7.57
CA VAL A 15 -37.61 -2.31 7.07
C VAL A 15 -36.88 -2.91 8.27
N PRO A 16 -36.50 -4.20 8.25
CA PRO A 16 -35.71 -4.76 9.34
C PRO A 16 -34.40 -4.01 9.41
N GLU A 17 -34.14 -3.38 10.56
CA GLU A 17 -32.88 -2.71 10.85
C GLU A 17 -31.76 -3.74 10.71
N SER A 18 -30.90 -3.54 9.72
CA SER A 18 -29.76 -4.43 9.51
C SER A 18 -28.89 -4.41 10.77
N PRO A 19 -28.48 -5.57 11.31
CA PRO A 19 -27.69 -5.60 12.53
C PRO A 19 -26.41 -4.79 12.30
N THR A 20 -26.23 -3.75 13.12
CA THR A 20 -25.01 -2.95 13.14
C THR A 20 -23.83 -3.89 13.33
N PRO A 21 -22.82 -3.88 12.43
CA PRO A 21 -21.65 -4.73 12.62
C PRO A 21 -21.04 -4.44 14.00
N PRO A 22 -20.54 -5.48 14.71
CA PRO A 22 -20.00 -5.30 16.04
C PRO A 22 -18.88 -4.25 16.00
N VAL A 23 -19.02 -3.21 16.81
CA VAL A 23 -18.00 -2.18 17.00
C VAL A 23 -16.73 -2.87 17.50
N SER A 24 -15.67 -2.85 16.70
CA SER A 24 -14.37 -3.39 17.11
C SER A 24 -13.96 -2.72 18.44
N PRO A 25 -13.55 -3.49 19.46
CA PRO A 25 -13.21 -2.93 20.76
C PRO A 25 -12.06 -1.92 20.64
N LYS A 26 -12.18 -0.79 21.35
CA LYS A 26 -11.15 0.26 21.42
C LYS A 26 -9.83 -0.36 21.92
N PRO A 27 -8.68 -0.04 21.29
CA PRO A 27 -7.38 -0.56 21.74
C PRO A 27 -7.09 -0.19 23.20
N ALA A 28 -6.61 -1.15 24.00
CA ALA A 28 -6.32 -0.92 25.41
C ALA A 28 -4.93 -0.28 25.64
N THR A 29 -4.00 -0.45 24.69
CA THR A 29 -2.62 0.06 24.79
C THR A 29 -2.13 0.77 23.52
N GLN A 30 -1.08 1.59 23.66
CA GLN A 30 -0.36 2.21 22.53
C GLN A 30 0.12 1.17 21.50
N LYS A 31 0.70 0.07 22.00
CA LYS A 31 1.23 -1.01 21.17
C LYS A 31 0.14 -1.69 20.35
N GLU A 32 -0.98 -2.05 20.97
CA GLU A 32 -2.13 -2.67 20.28
C GLU A 32 -2.71 -1.74 19.22
N ALA A 33 -2.89 -0.46 19.55
CA ALA A 33 -3.45 0.52 18.62
C ALA A 33 -2.60 0.70 17.35
N LEU A 34 -1.29 0.48 17.45
CA LEU A 34 -0.33 0.63 16.36
C LEU A 34 -0.02 -0.68 15.62
N GLN A 35 -0.55 -1.83 16.05
CA GLN A 35 -0.35 -3.12 15.37
C GLN A 35 -0.70 -3.13 13.87
N PRO A 36 -1.75 -2.44 13.38
CA PRO A 36 -2.05 -2.40 11.95
C PRO A 36 -0.90 -1.85 11.09
N PHE A 37 0.00 -1.06 11.68
CA PHE A 37 1.16 -0.49 11.01
C PHE A 37 2.42 -1.35 11.10
N ASN A 38 2.36 -2.53 11.73
CA ASN A 38 3.48 -3.48 11.75
C ASN A 38 4.04 -3.79 10.36
N VAL A 39 3.16 -3.79 9.35
CA VAL A 39 3.56 -4.01 7.95
C VAL A 39 4.60 -2.99 7.48
N LEU A 40 4.60 -1.76 8.00
CA LEU A 40 5.54 -0.70 7.65
C LEU A 40 6.95 -0.98 8.20
N VAL A 41 7.11 -1.75 9.28
CA VAL A 41 8.41 -1.96 9.92
C VAL A 41 9.42 -2.58 8.96
N GLY A 42 10.60 -1.95 8.88
CA GLY A 42 11.69 -2.30 7.95
C GLY A 42 12.10 -1.13 7.05
N SER A 43 13.00 -1.42 6.11
CA SER A 43 13.51 -0.46 5.12
C SER A 43 12.77 -0.58 3.79
N TRP A 44 12.61 0.56 3.11
CA TRP A 44 11.84 0.68 1.88
C TRP A 44 12.51 1.62 0.89
N LYS A 45 12.54 1.24 -0.39
CA LYS A 45 12.93 2.11 -1.50
C LYS A 45 11.73 2.91 -1.96
N GLY A 46 11.75 4.21 -1.69
CA GLY A 46 10.77 5.19 -2.16
C GLY A 46 11.16 5.75 -3.52
N SER A 47 10.17 5.90 -4.39
CA SER A 47 10.25 6.71 -5.60
C SER A 47 9.11 7.71 -5.60
N GLY A 48 9.46 9.00 -5.61
CA GLY A 48 8.53 10.11 -5.51
C GLY A 48 8.48 10.96 -6.77
N ALA A 49 7.33 11.57 -7.02
CA ALA A 49 7.17 12.60 -8.05
C ALA A 49 6.12 13.63 -7.62
N PRO A 50 6.24 14.91 -8.05
CA PRO A 50 5.18 15.89 -7.88
C PRO A 50 3.95 15.48 -8.70
N GLU A 51 2.82 16.13 -8.46
CA GLU A 51 1.68 16.09 -9.38
C GLU A 51 1.87 17.14 -10.49
N GLY A 52 1.44 16.82 -11.72
CA GLY A 52 1.63 17.71 -12.88
C GLY A 52 1.57 16.99 -14.23
N THR A 53 2.12 17.60 -15.27
CA THR A 53 2.34 16.96 -16.58
C THR A 53 3.40 15.85 -16.49
N LYS A 54 3.53 15.04 -17.54
CA LYS A 54 4.56 13.98 -17.56
C LYS A 54 5.97 14.57 -17.40
N GLU A 55 6.21 15.70 -18.04
CA GLU A 55 7.48 16.43 -18.05
C GLU A 55 7.78 16.99 -16.65
N GLU A 56 6.79 17.59 -15.98
CA GLU A 56 6.92 18.08 -14.60
C GLU A 56 7.19 16.95 -13.61
N ARG A 57 6.48 15.82 -13.75
CA ARG A 57 6.70 14.64 -12.90
C ARG A 57 8.11 14.08 -13.09
N ALA A 58 8.59 13.99 -14.34
CA ALA A 58 9.92 13.50 -14.65
C ALA A 58 11.03 14.42 -14.11
N ALA A 59 10.89 15.73 -14.33
CA ALA A 59 11.86 16.73 -13.85
C ALA A 59 11.90 16.83 -12.32
N GLY A 60 10.75 16.64 -11.67
CA GLY A 60 10.63 16.73 -10.22
C GLY A 60 10.81 15.41 -9.46
N ALA A 61 11.06 14.30 -10.15
CA ALA A 61 11.18 12.97 -9.55
C ALA A 61 12.35 12.86 -8.57
N TRP A 62 12.20 12.02 -7.55
CA TRP A 62 13.27 11.72 -6.60
C TRP A 62 13.17 10.29 -6.08
N THR A 63 14.23 9.85 -5.41
CA THR A 63 14.27 8.59 -4.66
C THR A 63 14.66 8.88 -3.22
N GLU A 64 14.16 8.04 -2.31
CA GLU A 64 14.45 8.12 -0.88
C GLU A 64 14.43 6.72 -0.27
N THR A 65 15.12 6.53 0.85
CA THR A 65 14.99 5.32 1.64
C THR A 65 14.20 5.63 2.90
N VAL A 66 13.09 4.92 3.10
CA VAL A 66 12.21 5.09 4.25
C VAL A 66 12.42 3.92 5.19
N SER A 67 12.74 4.17 6.46
CA SER A 67 12.90 3.11 7.47
C SER A 67 11.96 3.33 8.63
N TRP A 68 11.15 2.32 8.94
CA TRP A 68 10.23 2.33 10.08
C TRP A 68 10.70 1.38 11.16
N THR A 69 10.68 1.85 12.40
CA THR A 69 11.15 1.11 13.57
C THR A 69 10.22 1.31 14.76
N TRP A 70 10.05 0.26 15.56
CA TRP A 70 9.38 0.37 16.84
C TRP A 70 10.25 1.03 17.90
N HIS A 71 9.65 1.92 18.68
CA HIS A 71 10.25 2.45 19.88
C HIS A 71 9.35 2.15 21.09
N PHE A 72 9.99 1.89 22.23
CA PHE A 72 9.32 1.58 23.48
C PHE A 72 9.97 2.35 24.63
N LYS A 73 9.16 2.87 25.54
CA LYS A 73 9.63 3.51 26.77
C LYS A 73 8.64 3.25 27.89
N GLY A 74 8.97 2.29 28.77
CA GLY A 74 8.03 1.83 29.79
C GLY A 74 6.75 1.26 29.16
N ALA A 75 5.59 1.81 29.52
CA ALA A 75 4.30 1.44 28.94
C ALA A 75 3.98 2.16 27.61
N ASP A 76 4.82 3.12 27.18
CA ASP A 76 4.64 3.84 25.92
C ASP A 76 5.26 3.09 24.74
N ALA A 77 4.63 3.21 23.57
CA ALA A 77 5.06 2.59 22.32
C ALA A 77 4.71 3.51 21.14
N TRP A 78 5.62 3.65 20.19
CA TRP A 78 5.39 4.43 18.98
C TRP A 78 6.20 3.88 17.80
N LEU A 79 5.82 4.27 16.59
CA LEU A 79 6.59 3.99 15.39
C LEU A 79 7.41 5.22 15.01
N GLY A 80 8.72 5.05 14.89
CA GLY A 80 9.62 6.04 14.32
C GLY A 80 9.79 5.79 12.84
N VAL A 81 9.93 6.87 12.06
CA VAL A 81 10.28 6.82 10.64
C VAL A 81 11.46 7.72 10.35
N THR A 82 12.40 7.24 9.53
CA THR A 82 13.49 8.05 8.97
C THR A 82 13.42 8.04 7.45
N PHE A 83 13.82 9.14 6.84
CA PHE A 83 13.83 9.34 5.39
C PHE A 83 15.25 9.72 4.97
N ASP A 84 16.06 8.74 4.55
CA ASP A 84 17.37 9.01 3.97
C ASP A 84 17.20 9.60 2.58
N LYS A 85 17.88 10.73 2.34
CA LYS A 85 17.71 11.58 1.14
C LYS A 85 16.26 11.98 0.87
N GLY A 86 15.42 12.05 1.91
CA GLY A 86 14.03 12.44 1.81
C GLY A 86 13.86 13.88 1.31
N LYS A 87 12.99 14.08 0.32
CA LYS A 87 12.75 15.41 -0.28
C LYS A 87 11.93 16.32 0.63
N HIS A 88 10.93 15.77 1.31
CA HIS A 88 9.97 16.54 2.10
C HIS A 88 10.17 16.38 3.61
N PHE A 89 10.61 15.21 4.05
CA PHE A 89 10.77 14.88 5.47
C PHE A 89 12.11 14.19 5.70
N SER A 90 12.60 14.26 6.93
CA SER A 90 13.84 13.63 7.40
C SER A 90 13.56 12.59 8.48
N THR A 91 12.63 12.86 9.40
CA THR A 91 12.19 11.93 10.45
C THR A 91 10.72 12.11 10.78
N GLY A 92 10.15 11.18 11.55
CA GLY A 92 8.85 11.34 12.18
C GLY A 92 8.51 10.30 13.24
N GLU A 93 7.40 10.54 13.93
CA GLU A 93 6.84 9.67 14.96
C GLU A 93 5.33 9.51 14.78
N LEU A 94 4.86 8.28 14.62
CA LEU A 94 3.45 7.91 14.60
C LEU A 94 3.04 7.37 15.98
N ARG A 95 2.02 8.00 16.58
CA ARG A 95 1.51 7.69 17.92
C ARG A 95 0.01 7.47 17.88
N TYR A 96 -0.50 6.60 18.76
CA TYR A 96 -1.94 6.53 19.05
C TYR A 96 -2.31 7.63 20.04
N THR A 97 -3.28 8.45 19.67
CA THR A 97 -3.70 9.65 20.41
C THR A 97 -5.22 9.63 20.60
N PRO A 98 -5.73 8.80 21.52
CA PRO A 98 -7.16 8.70 21.76
C PRO A 98 -7.72 10.04 22.25
N GLU A 99 -8.88 10.40 21.72
CA GLU A 99 -9.63 11.56 22.20
C GLU A 99 -10.67 11.10 23.23
N LYS A 100 -10.75 11.79 24.37
CA LYS A 100 -11.70 11.46 25.43
C LYS A 100 -13.13 11.67 24.92
N GLY A 101 -14.00 10.70 25.15
CA GLY A 101 -15.41 10.77 24.71
C GLY A 101 -15.62 10.50 23.21
N LYS A 102 -14.59 10.09 22.47
CA LYS A 102 -14.71 9.59 21.11
C LYS A 102 -14.31 8.12 21.04
N ASP A 103 -15.12 7.35 20.32
CA ASP A 103 -14.88 5.93 20.05
C ASP A 103 -13.94 5.72 18.85
N GLU A 104 -13.75 6.76 18.03
CA GLU A 104 -12.85 6.72 16.89
C GLU A 104 -11.37 6.63 17.30
N THR A 105 -10.68 5.63 16.77
CA THR A 105 -9.24 5.47 16.94
C THR A 105 -8.49 6.56 16.17
N ARG A 106 -7.77 7.40 16.91
CA ARG A 106 -7.03 8.56 16.40
C ARG A 106 -5.52 8.36 16.47
N TYR A 107 -4.83 8.85 15.47
CA TYR A 107 -3.37 8.79 15.35
C TYR A 107 -2.81 10.19 15.09
N THR A 108 -1.63 10.44 15.66
CA THR A 108 -0.85 11.65 15.41
C THR A 108 0.48 11.25 14.76
N LEU A 109 0.78 11.85 13.62
CA LEU A 109 2.08 11.74 12.96
C LEU A 109 2.77 13.09 13.01
N LYS A 110 3.85 13.17 13.79
CA LYS A 110 4.74 14.33 13.81
C LYS A 110 5.90 14.07 12.86
N LEU A 111 6.07 14.90 11.84
CA LEU A 111 7.16 14.83 10.87
C LEU A 111 8.10 16.01 11.04
N THR A 112 9.37 15.79 10.75
CA THR A 112 10.42 16.80 10.71
C THR A 112 10.89 16.95 9.27
N THR A 113 11.03 18.18 8.78
CA THR A 113 11.55 18.48 7.44
C THR A 113 13.09 18.42 7.44
N PRO A 114 13.75 18.38 6.26
CA PRO A 114 15.20 18.55 6.17
C PRO A 114 15.70 19.88 6.79
N SER A 115 14.86 20.93 6.77
CA SER A 115 15.12 22.23 7.41
C SER A 115 14.84 22.26 8.92
N LYS A 116 14.57 21.10 9.56
CA LYS A 116 14.24 20.95 10.99
C LYS A 116 12.94 21.60 11.44
N SER A 117 12.10 22.05 10.50
CA SER A 117 10.74 22.48 10.79
C SER A 117 9.86 21.26 11.07
N THR A 118 8.79 21.42 11.86
CA THR A 118 7.90 20.29 12.20
C THR A 118 6.51 20.46 11.62
N ALA A 119 5.89 19.34 11.29
CA ALA A 119 4.55 19.21 10.76
C ALA A 119 3.81 18.15 11.57
N THR A 120 2.70 18.52 12.22
CA THR A 120 1.90 17.57 12.99
C THR A 120 0.59 17.32 12.27
N PHE A 121 0.35 16.08 11.88
CA PHE A 121 -0.90 15.64 11.28
C PHE A 121 -1.66 14.74 12.23
N VAL A 122 -2.99 14.79 12.17
CA VAL A 122 -3.88 13.98 13.02
C VAL A 122 -4.98 13.36 12.18
N GLY A 123 -5.32 12.10 12.44
CA GLY A 123 -6.43 11.48 11.75
C GLY A 123 -6.61 10.00 12.09
N THR A 124 -7.10 9.23 11.14
CA THR A 124 -7.74 7.94 11.39
C THR A 124 -7.25 6.89 10.41
N TYR A 125 -7.33 5.62 10.83
CA TYR A 125 -7.01 4.48 9.99
C TYR A 125 -8.25 3.64 9.74
N LYS A 126 -8.56 3.42 8.46
CA LYS A 126 -9.67 2.58 8.03
C LYS A 126 -9.31 1.90 6.71
N ASP A 127 -9.66 0.63 6.55
CA ASP A 127 -9.51 -0.12 5.29
C ASP A 127 -8.11 -0.02 4.65
N LYS A 128 -7.05 -0.16 5.46
CA LYS A 128 -5.63 -0.04 5.05
C LYS A 128 -5.19 1.35 4.61
N VAL A 129 -5.99 2.38 4.91
CA VAL A 129 -5.71 3.77 4.61
C VAL A 129 -5.62 4.57 5.90
N LEU A 130 -4.44 5.14 6.17
CA LEU A 130 -4.25 6.14 7.24
C LEU A 130 -4.35 7.52 6.59
N THR A 131 -5.39 8.25 6.96
CA THR A 131 -5.62 9.63 6.49
C THR A 131 -5.35 10.57 7.65
N LEU A 132 -4.42 11.51 7.47
CA LEU A 132 -3.98 12.44 8.50
C LEU A 132 -4.08 13.86 7.95
N ASP A 133 -4.79 14.72 8.67
CA ASP A 133 -5.04 16.10 8.27
C ASP A 133 -4.28 17.08 9.17
N ARG A 134 -3.93 18.23 8.59
CA ARG A 134 -3.48 19.42 9.32
C ARG A 134 -3.90 20.67 8.56
N THR A 135 -3.89 21.80 9.24
CA THR A 135 -3.82 23.12 8.59
C THR A 135 -2.41 23.66 8.84
N ASP A 136 -1.75 24.13 7.79
CA ASP A 136 -0.41 24.72 7.92
C ASP A 136 -0.46 26.23 8.22
N ALA A 137 0.71 26.80 8.52
CA ALA A 137 0.81 28.22 8.87
C ALA A 137 0.55 29.16 7.67
N ALA A 138 0.57 28.63 6.44
CA ALA A 138 0.29 29.38 5.22
C ALA A 138 -1.21 29.43 4.90
N GLY A 139 -2.06 28.79 5.71
CA GLY A 139 -3.49 28.72 5.47
C GLY A 139 -3.86 27.70 4.40
N GLU A 140 -3.10 26.62 4.28
CA GLU A 140 -3.49 25.44 3.50
C GLU A 140 -3.97 24.32 4.42
N ASP A 141 -5.13 23.74 4.08
CA ASP A 141 -5.51 22.44 4.62
C ASP A 141 -4.74 21.37 3.85
N GLN A 142 -3.96 20.57 4.57
CA GLN A 142 -3.11 19.51 4.03
C GLN A 142 -3.58 18.15 4.54
N ARG A 143 -3.54 17.18 3.64
CA ARG A 143 -3.90 15.78 3.89
C ARG A 143 -2.77 14.87 3.48
N LEU A 144 -2.24 14.13 4.44
CA LEU A 144 -1.23 13.09 4.21
C LEU A 144 -1.91 11.73 4.28
N VAL A 145 -1.82 10.96 3.20
CA VAL A 145 -2.49 9.66 3.09
C VAL A 145 -1.47 8.55 2.88
N PHE A 146 -1.46 7.58 3.78
CA PHE A 146 -0.74 6.32 3.62
C PHE A 146 -1.72 5.24 3.17
N THR A 147 -1.44 4.57 2.06
CA THR A 147 -2.22 3.42 1.57
C THR A 147 -1.35 2.18 1.61
N LEU A 148 -1.72 1.22 2.46
CA LEU A 148 -1.00 -0.04 2.67
C LEU A 148 -1.53 -1.10 1.68
N LEU A 149 -0.99 -1.13 0.47
CA LEU A 149 -1.50 -1.96 -0.63
C LEU A 149 -1.22 -3.46 -0.40
N HIS A 150 0.06 -3.81 -0.22
CA HIS A 150 0.53 -5.18 -0.01
C HIS A 150 1.60 -5.20 1.08
N HIS A 151 2.00 -6.40 1.52
CA HIS A 151 3.04 -6.56 2.54
C HIS A 151 4.40 -5.94 2.14
N ASN A 152 4.64 -5.77 0.84
CA ASN A 152 5.87 -5.24 0.24
C ASN A 152 5.68 -3.90 -0.49
N ARG A 153 4.49 -3.28 -0.46
CA ARG A 153 4.21 -2.02 -1.16
C ARG A 153 3.25 -1.11 -0.40
N HIS A 154 3.65 0.15 -0.21
CA HIS A 154 2.76 1.20 0.27
C HIS A 154 2.92 2.49 -0.54
N LEU A 155 1.89 3.34 -0.51
CA LEU A 155 1.90 4.67 -1.11
C LEU A 155 1.75 5.73 -0.03
N VAL A 156 2.47 6.83 -0.17
CA VAL A 156 2.32 8.04 0.64
C VAL A 156 2.05 9.19 -0.30
N ARG A 157 1.00 9.97 -0.07
CA ARG A 157 0.72 11.18 -0.85
C ARG A 157 0.34 12.33 0.06
N LEU A 158 0.77 13.53 -0.33
CA LEU A 158 0.29 14.77 0.25
C LEU A 158 -0.66 15.43 -0.74
N GLU A 159 -1.78 15.89 -0.23
CA GLU A 159 -2.77 16.67 -0.95
C GLU A 159 -2.99 17.97 -0.17
N SER A 160 -3.34 19.06 -0.87
CA SER A 160 -3.70 20.32 -0.21
C SER A 160 -4.85 21.03 -0.90
N ARG A 161 -5.46 21.96 -0.16
CA ARG A 161 -6.43 22.94 -0.65
C ARG A 161 -6.34 24.22 0.20
N PRO A 162 -6.87 25.36 -0.27
CA PRO A 162 -6.94 26.55 0.58
C PRO A 162 -7.83 26.29 1.81
N MET A 163 -7.39 26.79 2.97
CA MET A 163 -8.06 26.58 4.25
C MET A 163 -9.54 26.98 4.20
N GLY A 164 -10.40 26.13 4.74
CA GLY A 164 -11.83 26.42 4.90
C GLY A 164 -12.63 26.39 3.59
N THR A 165 -12.03 25.99 2.47
CA THR A 165 -12.75 25.86 1.19
C THR A 165 -13.42 24.50 1.05
N ALA A 166 -14.51 24.46 0.28
CA ALA A 166 -15.19 23.22 -0.12
C ALA A 166 -14.55 22.56 -1.36
N ILE A 167 -13.45 23.10 -1.87
CA ILE A 167 -12.76 22.58 -3.05
C ILE A 167 -12.16 21.20 -2.71
N ALA A 168 -12.12 20.32 -3.71
CA ALA A 168 -11.47 19.04 -3.60
C ALA A 168 -9.97 19.20 -3.34
N TYR A 169 -9.40 18.27 -2.57
CA TYR A 169 -7.97 18.21 -2.36
C TYR A 169 -7.24 18.00 -3.69
N THR A 170 -6.20 18.79 -3.92
CA THR A 170 -5.29 18.61 -5.05
C THR A 170 -4.07 17.86 -4.57
N LYS A 171 -3.78 16.71 -5.17
CA LYS A 171 -2.55 15.96 -4.89
C LYS A 171 -1.34 16.83 -5.25
N ARG A 172 -0.38 16.91 -4.34
CA ARG A 172 0.85 17.72 -4.50
C ARG A 172 2.01 16.86 -4.94
N TRP A 173 2.12 15.68 -4.35
CA TRP A 173 3.12 14.69 -4.71
C TRP A 173 2.72 13.31 -4.19
N GLN A 174 3.38 12.27 -4.69
CA GLN A 174 3.22 10.91 -4.21
C GLN A 174 4.55 10.18 -4.22
N VAL A 175 4.80 9.40 -3.17
CA VAL A 175 5.88 8.42 -3.04
C VAL A 175 5.28 7.03 -3.07
N GLY A 176 5.82 6.16 -3.93
CA GLY A 176 5.57 4.73 -3.88
C GLY A 176 6.77 4.01 -3.30
N ALA A 177 6.58 3.30 -2.19
CA ALA A 177 7.66 2.65 -1.45
C ALA A 177 7.55 1.13 -1.50
N THR A 178 8.62 0.47 -1.95
CA THR A 178 8.73 -0.99 -2.02
C THR A 178 9.71 -1.50 -0.96
N LYS A 179 9.34 -2.58 -0.25
CA LYS A 179 10.14 -3.11 0.85
C LYS A 179 11.49 -3.62 0.35
N GLU A 180 12.57 -3.23 1.02
CA GLU A 180 13.91 -3.71 0.69
C GLU A 180 14.06 -5.19 1.04
N GLY A 181 14.79 -5.92 0.18
CA GLY A 181 15.06 -7.34 0.37
C GLY A 181 13.88 -8.26 0.04
N VAL A 182 12.71 -7.74 -0.31
CA VAL A 182 11.55 -8.52 -0.72
C VAL A 182 11.25 -8.26 -2.20
N PRO A 183 11.22 -9.28 -3.07
CA PRO A 183 10.84 -9.12 -4.46
C PRO A 183 9.46 -8.42 -4.59
N PHE A 184 9.32 -7.52 -5.56
CA PHE A 184 8.05 -6.84 -5.85
C PHE A 184 6.97 -7.83 -6.30
N ALA A 185 7.39 -8.87 -7.04
CA ALA A 185 6.59 -10.02 -7.41
C ALA A 185 7.31 -11.28 -6.93
N GLU A 186 6.57 -12.22 -6.34
CA GLU A 186 7.05 -13.58 -6.17
C GLU A 186 7.17 -14.21 -7.56
N VAL A 187 8.37 -14.20 -8.14
CA VAL A 187 8.66 -15.06 -9.29
C VAL A 187 8.59 -16.48 -8.73
N ALA A 188 7.60 -17.26 -9.18
CA ALA A 188 7.47 -18.64 -8.75
C ALA A 188 8.83 -19.35 -8.95
N LYS A 189 9.42 -19.82 -7.84
CA LYS A 189 10.72 -20.48 -7.86
C LYS A 189 10.51 -21.90 -8.38
N GLY A 190 11.20 -22.25 -9.45
CA GLY A 190 11.20 -23.59 -10.01
C GLY A 190 12.14 -23.69 -11.21
N PRO A 191 12.44 -24.92 -11.66
CA PRO A 191 13.25 -25.14 -12.86
C PRO A 191 12.54 -24.53 -14.07
N GLU A 192 13.29 -23.95 -15.00
CA GLU A 192 12.72 -23.31 -16.19
C GLU A 192 12.12 -24.35 -17.15
N CYS A 193 10.97 -24.02 -17.74
CA CYS A 193 10.35 -24.80 -18.79
C CYS A 193 11.18 -24.70 -20.06
N ILE A 194 11.72 -25.81 -20.55
CA ILE A 194 12.60 -25.85 -21.74
C ILE A 194 11.92 -25.38 -23.04
N VAL A 195 10.59 -25.35 -23.08
CA VAL A 195 9.82 -24.94 -24.27
C VAL A 195 9.40 -23.48 -24.20
N SER A 196 8.93 -23.00 -23.04
CA SER A 196 8.28 -21.68 -22.91
C SER A 196 9.08 -20.67 -22.07
N GLY A 197 10.11 -21.09 -21.34
CA GLY A 197 10.81 -20.26 -20.37
C GLY A 197 10.02 -19.97 -19.09
N GLY A 198 8.78 -20.47 -18.97
CA GLY A 198 7.97 -20.36 -17.74
C GLY A 198 8.47 -21.26 -16.61
N VAL A 199 7.80 -21.25 -15.46
CA VAL A 199 8.17 -22.13 -14.35
C VAL A 199 7.72 -23.56 -14.65
N GLY A 200 8.69 -24.47 -14.71
CA GLY A 200 8.50 -25.89 -14.90
C GLY A 200 7.92 -26.55 -13.66
N THR A 201 6.80 -27.25 -13.85
CA THR A 201 6.06 -27.95 -12.80
C THR A 201 6.06 -29.47 -13.02
N MET A 202 6.48 -29.92 -14.21
CA MET A 202 6.48 -31.32 -14.61
C MET A 202 7.84 -31.70 -15.21
N LYS A 203 8.31 -32.92 -14.94
CA LYS A 203 9.56 -33.46 -15.47
C LYS A 203 9.31 -34.28 -16.75
N VAL A 204 10.21 -34.15 -17.73
CA VAL A 204 10.24 -34.95 -18.98
C VAL A 204 11.67 -35.40 -19.24
N SER A 205 11.86 -36.62 -19.75
CA SER A 205 13.21 -37.18 -19.94
C SER A 205 13.47 -37.49 -21.42
N TYR A 206 14.65 -37.13 -21.93
CA TYR A 206 15.09 -37.45 -23.29
C TYR A 206 16.57 -37.84 -23.28
N LYS A 207 16.92 -38.95 -23.95
CA LYS A 207 18.29 -39.50 -24.00
C LYS A 207 18.97 -39.62 -22.62
N GLY A 208 18.19 -39.96 -21.58
CA GLY A 208 18.68 -40.12 -20.20
C GLY A 208 18.90 -38.81 -19.43
N VAL A 209 18.53 -37.66 -20.01
CA VAL A 209 18.60 -36.35 -19.36
C VAL A 209 17.20 -35.86 -19.01
N ASP A 210 17.03 -35.37 -17.78
CA ASP A 210 15.77 -34.80 -17.29
C ASP A 210 15.67 -33.31 -17.59
N TYR A 211 14.52 -32.91 -18.12
CA TYR A 211 14.13 -31.54 -18.43
C TYR A 211 12.79 -31.21 -17.74
N TRP A 212 12.45 -29.93 -17.70
CA TRP A 212 11.24 -29.45 -17.04
C TRP A 212 10.31 -28.73 -18.01
N VAL A 213 9.01 -28.88 -17.81
CA VAL A 213 7.95 -28.23 -18.60
C VAL A 213 6.83 -27.70 -17.70
N CYS A 214 6.15 -26.65 -18.13
CA CYS A 214 5.12 -25.97 -17.33
C CYS A 214 3.70 -26.55 -17.50
N CYS A 215 3.44 -27.27 -18.59
CA CYS A 215 2.13 -27.84 -18.90
C CYS A 215 2.23 -29.03 -19.86
N THR A 216 1.11 -29.74 -20.07
CA THR A 216 0.99 -30.85 -21.02
C THR A 216 1.29 -30.43 -22.46
N GLY A 217 0.89 -29.23 -22.88
CA GLY A 217 1.23 -28.70 -24.20
C GLY A 217 2.73 -28.56 -24.43
N CYS A 218 3.49 -28.09 -23.43
CA CYS A 218 4.95 -28.03 -23.50
C CYS A 218 5.61 -29.41 -23.45
N ARG A 219 5.02 -30.37 -22.72
CA ARG A 219 5.48 -31.77 -22.76
C ARG A 219 5.34 -32.35 -24.15
N ASP A 220 4.20 -32.16 -24.78
CA ASP A 220 3.88 -32.77 -26.07
C ASP A 220 4.75 -32.12 -27.18
N ALA A 221 4.89 -30.80 -27.17
CA ALA A 221 5.85 -30.09 -28.03
C ALA A 221 7.30 -30.58 -27.85
N PHE A 222 7.75 -30.78 -26.60
CA PHE A 222 9.08 -31.32 -26.32
C PHE A 222 9.26 -32.76 -26.79
N LYS A 223 8.20 -33.59 -26.77
CA LYS A 223 8.27 -34.97 -27.29
C LYS A 223 8.36 -35.01 -28.81
N ASP A 224 7.71 -34.08 -29.49
CA ASP A 224 7.70 -34.01 -30.96
C ASP A 224 9.04 -33.50 -31.51
N GLU A 225 9.60 -32.44 -30.91
CA GLU A 225 10.84 -31.82 -31.37
C GLU A 225 11.88 -31.61 -30.23
N PRO A 226 12.32 -32.66 -29.52
CA PRO A 226 13.16 -32.50 -28.32
C PRO A 226 14.50 -31.82 -28.62
N GLU A 227 15.12 -32.15 -29.76
CA GLU A 227 16.46 -31.66 -30.11
C GLU A 227 16.47 -30.15 -30.41
N LYS A 228 15.37 -29.62 -30.96
CA LYS A 228 15.17 -28.19 -31.22
C LYS A 228 15.21 -27.38 -29.92
N TYR A 229 14.39 -27.76 -28.94
CA TYR A 229 14.31 -27.05 -27.65
C TYR A 229 15.58 -27.23 -26.81
N ILE A 230 16.25 -28.38 -26.89
CA ILE A 230 17.56 -28.59 -26.25
C ILE A 230 18.61 -27.67 -26.88
N ALA A 231 18.64 -27.54 -28.20
CA ALA A 231 19.57 -26.66 -28.89
C ALA A 231 19.31 -25.18 -28.58
N GLU A 232 18.04 -24.76 -28.49
CA GLU A 232 17.67 -23.40 -28.09
C GLU A 232 18.06 -23.11 -26.63
N ALA A 233 17.77 -24.02 -25.71
CA ALA A 233 18.18 -23.88 -24.30
C ALA A 233 19.71 -23.85 -24.13
N ALA A 234 20.45 -24.59 -24.95
CA ALA A 234 21.92 -24.56 -24.95
C ALA A 234 22.49 -23.23 -25.47
N LYS A 235 21.79 -22.55 -26.39
CA LYS A 235 22.17 -21.22 -26.89
C LYS A 235 21.94 -20.14 -25.84
N VAL A 236 20.86 -20.22 -25.07
CA VAL A 236 20.55 -19.26 -23.99
C VAL A 236 21.50 -19.40 -22.80
N LYS A 237 22.03 -20.60 -22.53
CA LYS A 237 22.99 -20.87 -21.45
C LYS A 237 24.46 -20.56 -21.79
N LYS A 238 24.78 -20.12 -23.01
CA LYS A 238 26.14 -19.73 -23.36
C LYS A 238 26.38 -18.30 -22.82
N PRO A 239 27.40 -18.07 -21.98
CA PRO A 239 27.64 -16.78 -21.31
C PRO A 239 27.98 -15.65 -22.28
#